data_AF-A0A7X0AUR0-F1
#
_entry.id   AF-A0A7X0AUR0-F1
#
_cell.length_a   1.000
_cell.length_b   1.000
_cell.length_c   1.000
_cell.angle_alpha   90.00
_cell.angle_beta   90.00
_cell.angle_gamma   90.00
#
_symmetry.space_group_name_H-M   'P 1'
#
loop_
_entity.id
_entity.type
_entity.pdbx_description
1 polymer ?
#
loop_
_entity_poly.entity_id
_entity_poly.type
_entity_poly.pdbx_seq_one_letter_code
_entity_poly.pdbx_strand_id
1 'polypeptide(L)' 'MVNVVVWRTIAKRQRRVLLKSQLLAIDGQWEVQEGVCHLIAHHLHDLTHLLGSLDTRSRDFH' A
#
# COMPACT_ATOMS: atom_id res chain seq x y z
N MET A 1 8.74 3.28 -12.66
CA MET A 1 7.40 2.94 -12.14
C MET A 1 7.33 1.44 -11.91
N VAL A 2 6.58 0.96 -10.92
CA VAL A 2 6.45 -0.46 -10.58
C VAL A 2 4.98 -0.84 -10.61
N ASN A 3 4.65 -1.96 -11.25
CA ASN A 3 3.29 -2.49 -11.28
C ASN A 3 3.11 -3.50 -10.15
N VAL A 4 2.10 -3.33 -9.31
CA VAL A 4 1.80 -4.30 -8.25
C VAL A 4 0.65 -5.20 -8.70
N VAL A 5 0.87 -6.51 -8.67
CA VAL A 5 -0.13 -7.51 -9.01
C VAL A 5 -0.68 -8.11 -7.71
N VAL A 6 -1.96 -7.84 -7.43
CA VAL A 6 -2.66 -8.38 -6.25
C VAL A 6 -3.68 -9.42 -6.70
N TRP A 7 -3.42 -10.68 -6.34
CA TRP A 7 -4.31 -11.79 -6.68
C TRP A 7 -5.64 -11.67 -5.95
N ARG A 8 -6.72 -12.15 -6.59
CA ARG A 8 -8.08 -12.04 -6.06
C ARG A 8 -8.26 -12.67 -4.67
N THR A 9 -7.52 -13.74 -4.38
CA THR A 9 -7.53 -14.41 -3.08
C THR A 9 -6.98 -13.51 -1.97
N ILE A 10 -5.84 -12.87 -2.20
CA ILE A 10 -5.23 -11.89 -1.28
C ILE A 10 -6.13 -10.67 -1.14
N ALA A 11 -6.61 -10.10 -2.25
CA ALA A 11 -7.48 -8.93 -2.24
C ALA A 11 -8.78 -9.17 -1.46
N LYS A 12 -9.35 -10.38 -1.52
CA LYS A 12 -10.53 -10.75 -0.72
C LYS A 12 -10.18 -10.94 0.75
N ARG A 13 -9.12 -11.69 1.06
CA ARG A 13 -8.70 -11.99 2.45
C ARG A 13 -8.31 -10.73 3.20
N GLN A 14 -7.64 -9.79 2.53
CA GLN A 14 -7.11 -8.55 3.09
C GLN A 14 -7.83 -7.31 2.54
N ARG A 15 -9.12 -7.45 2.19
CA ARG A 15 -9.94 -6.38 1.58
C ARG A 15 -9.90 -5.07 2.37
N ARG A 16 -9.94 -5.15 3.71
CA ARG A 16 -9.90 -3.96 4.58
C ARG A 16 -8.57 -3.23 4.40
N VAL A 17 -7.45 -3.93 4.51
CA VAL A 17 -6.11 -3.35 4.34
C VAL A 17 -5.96 -2.76 2.93
N LEU A 18 -6.34 -3.49 1.89
CA LEU A 18 -6.23 -3.03 0.51
C LEU A 18 -7.02 -1.74 0.22
N LEU A 19 -8.18 -1.54 0.85
CA LEU A 19 -9.09 -0.44 0.54
C LEU A 19 -9.11 0.70 1.57
N LYS A 20 -8.62 0.47 2.80
CA LYS A 20 -8.71 1.44 3.90
C LYS A 20 -7.37 2.00 4.35
N SER A 21 -6.25 1.38 3.99
CA SER A 21 -4.94 1.91 4.32
C SER A 21 -4.69 3.23 3.59
N GLN A 22 -4.23 4.24 4.32
CA GLN A 22 -3.63 5.44 3.76
C GLN A 22 -2.14 5.22 3.48
N LEU A 23 -1.49 4.36 4.26
CA LEU A 23 -0.13 3.86 3.99
C LEU A 23 -0.15 2.34 3.91
N LEU A 24 0.17 1.80 2.74
CA LEU A 24 0.14 0.38 2.43
C LEU A 24 1.56 -0.13 2.15
N ALA A 25 2.02 -1.09 2.94
CA ALA A 25 3.22 -1.87 2.63
C ALA A 25 2.84 -3.22 2.01
N ILE A 26 3.67 -3.70 1.08
CA ILE A 26 3.40 -4.86 0.26
C ILE A 26 4.63 -5.77 0.28
N ASP A 27 4.46 -6.95 0.83
CA ASP A 27 5.46 -8.00 0.82
C ASP A 27 5.14 -8.96 -0.31
N GLY A 28 6.13 -9.21 -1.16
CA GLY A 28 5.88 -9.90 -2.43
C GLY A 28 7.15 -10.31 -3.16
N GLN A 29 6.95 -10.98 -4.27
CA GLN A 29 8.03 -11.37 -5.17
C GLN A 29 8.22 -10.30 -6.24
N TRP A 30 9.47 -9.87 -6.40
CA TRP A 30 9.86 -8.94 -7.45
C TRP A 30 10.21 -9.70 -8.73
N GLU A 31 9.63 -9.27 -9.84
CA GLU A 31 9.88 -9.81 -11.16
C GLU A 31 10.20 -8.70 -12.15
N VAL A 32 11.19 -8.93 -13.00
CA VAL A 32 11.53 -8.03 -14.10
C VAL A 32 11.38 -8.80 -15.39
N GLN A 33 10.49 -8.34 -16.27
CA GLN A 33 10.29 -8.90 -17.60
C GLN A 33 10.32 -7.77 -18.62
N GLU A 34 11.17 -7.92 -19.64
CA GLU A 34 11.27 -6.98 -20.76
C GLU A 34 11.45 -5.50 -20.33
N GLY A 35 12.16 -5.28 -19.22
CA GLY A 35 12.40 -3.95 -18.66
C GLY A 35 11.26 -3.38 -17.82
N VAL A 36 10.15 -4.12 -17.66
CA VAL A 36 9.04 -3.76 -16.77
C VAL A 36 9.18 -4.49 -15.43
N CYS A 37 9.04 -3.73 -14.35
CA CYS A 37 9.12 -4.25 -12.99
C CYS A 37 7.72 -4.51 -12.42
N HIS A 38 7.50 -5.76 -11.99
CA HIS A 38 6.29 -6.23 -11.36
C HIS A 38 6.57 -6.70 -9.92
N LEU A 39 5.71 -6.31 -8.97
CA LEU A 39 5.71 -6.85 -7.61
C LEU A 39 4.45 -7.69 -7.41
N ILE A 40 4.61 -8.99 -7.27
CA ILE A 40 3.52 -9.92 -7.00
C ILE A 40 3.27 -9.96 -5.49
N ALA A 41 2.11 -9.46 -5.05
CA ALA A 41 1.79 -9.33 -3.63
C ALA A 41 1.44 -10.68 -2.99
N HIS A 42 2.10 -11.00 -1.87
CA HIS A 42 1.77 -12.12 -1.00
C HIS A 42 1.06 -11.66 0.28
N HIS A 43 1.49 -10.52 0.84
CA HIS A 43 0.89 -9.93 2.03
C HIS A 43 0.79 -8.41 1.91
N LEU A 44 -0.30 -7.86 2.45
CA LEU A 44 -0.56 -6.43 2.55
C LEU A 44 -0.58 -6.03 4.02
N HIS A 45 0.09 -4.91 4.33
CA HIS A 45 0.23 -4.38 5.68
C HIS A 45 -0.32 -2.96 5.74
N ASP A 46 -1.25 -2.72 6.66
CA ASP A 46 -1.75 -1.38 6.96
C ASP A 46 -0.76 -0.68 7.90
N LEU A 47 0.03 0.21 7.32
CA LEU A 47 0.99 1.04 8.06
C LEU A 47 0.45 2.45 8.30
N THR A 48 -0.86 2.68 8.11
CA THR A 48 -1.49 4.01 8.34
C THR A 48 -1.19 4.56 9.73
N HIS A 49 -1.02 3.68 10.73
CA HIS A 49 -0.64 4.08 12.09
C HIS A 49 0.71 4.81 12.17
N LEU A 50 1.63 4.59 11.24
CA LEU A 50 2.92 5.28 11.18
C LEU A 50 2.83 6.71 10.66
N LEU A 51 1.74 7.07 10.00
CA LEU A 51 1.51 8.45 9.54
C LEU A 51 1.22 9.40 10.72
N GLY A 52 1.04 8.87 11.93
CA GLY A 52 0.65 9.64 13.11
C GLY A 52 -0.71 10.29 12.93
N SER A 53 -1.06 11.19 13.85
CA SER A 53 -2.09 12.18 13.59
C SER A 53 -1.48 13.31 12.77
N LEU A 54 -2.00 13.55 11.57
CA LEU A 54 -1.87 14.86 10.93
C LEU A 54 -2.52 15.85 11.90
N ASP A 55 -1.73 16.63 12.64
CA ASP A 55 -2.25 17.72 13.46
C ASP A 55 -2.80 18.77 12.48
N THR A 56 -4.07 18.63 12.11
CA THR A 56 -4.79 19.50 11.18
C THR A 56 -5.19 20.82 11.85
N ARG A 57 -4.48 21.27 12.88
CA ARG A 57 -4.60 22.66 13.33
C ARG A 57 -4.13 23.53 12.17
N SER A 58 -5.13 24.09 11.48
CA SER A 58 -4.97 25.24 10.60
C SER A 58 -3.97 26.18 11.28
N ARG A 59 -2.78 26.33 10.70
CA ARG A 59 -1.90 27.43 11.08
C ARG A 59 -2.60 28.67 10.55
N ASP A 60 -3.39 29.29 11.40
CA ASP A 60 -3.91 30.61 11.13
C ASP A 60 -2.70 31.55 11.09
N PHE A 61 -2.29 31.94 9.88
CA PHE A 61 -1.30 32.98 9.66
C PHE A 61 -1.99 34.32 9.96
N HIS A 62 -1.83 34.82 11.18
CA HIS A 62 -2.15 36.21 11.55
C HIS A 62 -0.95 37.11 11.31
#